data_AF-A0A834SYI8-F1
#
_entry.id   AF-A0A834SYI8-F1
#
_cell.length_a   1.000
_cell.length_b   1.000
_cell.length_c   1.000
_cell.angle_alpha   90.00
_cell.angle_beta   90.00
_cell.angle_gamma   90.00
#
_symmetry.space_group_name_H-M   'P 1'
#
loop_
_entity.id
_entity.type
_entity.pdbx_description
1 polymer ?
#
loop_
_entity_poly.entity_id
_entity_poly.type
_entity_poly.pdbx_seq_one_letter_code
_entity_poly.pdbx_strand_id
1 'polypeptide(L)'
;MMKNHKDLWKRHGCSIMSDGWSSRTNRSLINFLVNCSAGTMFVKSVDASSYVKTAEKVYKLLDEFVEYVVKTMWLVDNEKKPAMSYIYEAMDRAKEAIQKSFNYREEKHRDIFDIIDER
;
A
#
# COMPACT_ATOMS: atom_id res chain seq x y z
N MET A 1 8.58 18.04 12.92
CA MET A 1 7.45 18.07 11.96
C MET A 1 7.01 16.67 11.52
N MET A 2 7.92 15.82 11.00
CA MET A 2 7.59 14.42 10.62
C MET A 2 7.34 13.45 11.80
N LYS A 3 7.97 13.65 12.96
CA LYS A 3 7.79 12.77 14.14
C LYS A 3 6.32 12.75 14.61
N ASN A 4 5.73 13.93 14.83
CA ASN A 4 4.33 14.04 15.27
C ASN A 4 3.34 13.36 14.31
N HIS A 5 3.56 13.43 12.99
CA HIS A 5 2.68 12.74 12.05
C HIS A 5 2.80 11.22 12.17
N LYS A 6 4.02 10.68 12.23
CA LYS A 6 4.25 9.23 12.39
C LYS A 6 3.67 8.70 13.71
N ASP A 7 3.79 9.46 14.79
CA ASP A 7 3.19 9.10 16.09
C ASP A 7 1.65 9.09 16.02
N LEU A 8 1.06 10.03 15.27
CA LEU A 8 -0.39 10.06 15.04
C LEU A 8 -0.87 8.96 14.10
N TRP A 9 -0.05 8.56 13.12
CA TRP A 9 -0.33 7.38 12.28
C TRP A 9 -0.43 6.13 13.14
N LYS A 10 0.47 5.99 14.13
CA LYS A 10 0.42 4.88 15.10
C LYS A 10 -0.86 4.94 15.95
N ARG A 11 -1.22 6.12 16.45
CA ARG A 11 -2.31 6.25 17.43
C ARG A 11 -3.71 6.20 16.82
N HIS A 12 -3.88 6.74 15.62
CA HIS A 12 -5.19 6.95 15.01
C HIS A 12 -5.30 6.39 13.59
N GLY A 13 -4.23 5.77 13.07
CA GLY A 13 -4.15 5.34 11.69
C GLY A 13 -3.85 6.49 10.72
N CYS A 14 -3.74 6.15 9.45
CA CYS A 14 -3.57 7.10 8.36
C CYS A 14 -4.28 6.61 7.10
N SER A 15 -4.59 7.55 6.20
CA SER A 15 -5.15 7.23 4.88
C SER A 15 -4.10 7.49 3.81
N ILE A 16 -3.83 6.47 3.00
CA ILE A 16 -2.98 6.58 1.81
C ILE A 16 -3.81 7.20 0.68
N MET A 17 -3.25 8.18 -0.02
CA MET A 17 -3.88 8.83 -1.16
C MET A 17 -2.93 8.86 -2.34
N SER A 18 -3.46 8.61 -3.54
CA SER A 18 -2.75 8.81 -4.80
C SER A 18 -3.48 9.85 -5.63
N ASP A 19 -2.77 10.89 -6.07
CA ASP A 19 -3.27 11.90 -6.99
C ASP A 19 -2.52 11.82 -8.33
N GLY A 20 -3.26 11.80 -9.44
CA GLY A 20 -2.72 11.58 -10.77
C GLY A 20 -2.95 12.78 -11.67
N TRP A 21 -1.87 13.40 -12.17
CA TRP A 21 -1.93 14.49 -13.13
C TRP A 21 -1.40 14.04 -14.50
N SER A 22 -2.12 14.36 -15.58
CA SER A 22 -1.65 14.15 -16.95
C SER A 22 -1.65 15.49 -17.72
N SER A 23 -0.51 15.83 -18.31
CA SER A 23 -0.31 16.98 -19.20
C SER A 23 -0.82 16.70 -20.61
N ARG A 24 -1.18 17.76 -21.34
CA ARG A 24 -1.37 17.74 -22.80
C ARG A 24 -0.11 17.33 -23.59
N THR A 25 1.06 17.33 -22.95
CA THR A 25 2.36 16.96 -23.55
C THR A 25 2.75 15.50 -23.27
N ASN A 26 1.79 14.61 -23.02
CA ASN A 26 2.00 13.20 -22.68
C ASN A 26 2.85 12.94 -21.42
N ARG A 27 3.05 13.97 -20.59
CA ARG A 27 3.66 13.79 -19.27
C ARG A 27 2.62 13.38 -18.26
N SER A 28 2.87 12.35 -17.47
CA SER A 28 1.97 11.95 -16.38
C SER A 28 2.76 11.82 -15.08
N LEU A 29 2.20 12.31 -13.98
CA LEU A 29 2.78 12.20 -12.65
C LEU A 29 1.74 11.60 -11.70
N ILE A 30 2.20 10.71 -10.82
CA ILE A 30 1.40 10.17 -9.71
C ILE A 30 2.06 10.62 -8.42
N ASN A 31 1.34 11.41 -7.63
CA ASN A 31 1.74 11.86 -6.31
C ASN A 31 1.16 10.93 -5.26
N PHE A 32 2.01 10.48 -4.35
CA PHE A 32 1.61 9.68 -3.20
C PHE A 32 1.67 10.53 -1.94
N LEU A 33 0.54 10.57 -1.24
CA LEU A 33 0.35 11.34 -0.03
C LEU A 33 -0.19 10.44 1.08
N VAL A 34 0.04 10.84 2.31
CA VAL A 34 -0.55 10.20 3.48
C VAL A 34 -1.25 11.27 4.31
N ASN A 35 -2.53 11.07 4.58
CA ASN A 35 -3.33 11.93 5.43
C ASN A 35 -3.46 11.35 6.84
N CYS A 36 -3.41 12.22 7.84
CA CYS A 36 -3.69 11.88 9.23
C CYS A 36 -4.29 13.09 9.95
N SER A 37 -4.57 12.97 11.25
CA SER A 37 -5.16 14.06 12.05
C SER A 37 -4.26 15.30 12.17
N ALA A 38 -2.95 15.19 11.93
CA ALA A 38 -2.05 16.35 11.85
C ALA A 38 -2.01 17.02 10.46
N GLY A 39 -2.65 16.41 9.45
CA GLY A 39 -2.70 16.90 8.08
C GLY A 39 -2.17 15.92 7.06
N THR A 40 -2.08 16.41 5.82
CA THR A 40 -1.60 15.67 4.65
C THR A 40 -0.10 15.86 4.47
N MET A 41 0.64 14.75 4.37
CA MET A 41 2.04 14.74 4.01
C MET A 41 2.25 14.19 2.61
N PHE A 42 3.01 14.93 1.81
CA PHE A 42 3.57 14.40 0.57
C PHE A 42 4.67 13.37 0.90
N VAL A 43 4.65 12.23 0.21
CA VAL A 43 5.66 11.18 0.39
C VAL A 43 6.57 11.06 -0.81
N LYS A 44 6.02 10.85 -2.01
CA LYS A 44 6.81 10.76 -3.25
C LYS A 44 5.96 11.07 -4.48
N SER A 45 6.62 11.40 -5.59
CA SER A 45 6.01 11.48 -6.91
C SER A 45 6.69 10.48 -7.85
N VAL A 46 5.92 9.92 -8.77
CA VAL A 46 6.38 8.94 -9.77
C VAL A 46 6.06 9.48 -11.16
N ASP A 47 7.07 9.49 -12.03
CA ASP A 47 6.88 9.75 -13.46
C ASP A 47 6.18 8.55 -14.10
N ALA A 48 4.94 8.79 -14.51
CA ALA A 48 4.08 7.83 -15.18
C ALA A 48 3.93 8.15 -16.69
N SER A 49 4.79 8.98 -17.27
CA SER A 49 4.72 9.39 -18.68
C SER A 49 4.95 8.21 -19.64
N SER A 50 5.85 7.29 -19.29
CA SER A 50 6.10 6.04 -20.02
C SER A 50 5.19 4.89 -19.56
N TYR A 51 4.30 5.16 -18.62
CA TYR A 51 3.44 4.17 -18.00
C TYR A 51 2.25 3.91 -18.91
N VAL A 52 2.22 2.70 -19.50
CA VAL A 52 0.96 2.17 -20.02
C VAL A 52 0.03 2.05 -18.81
N LYS A 53 -1.12 2.74 -18.84
CA LYS A 53 -2.12 2.77 -17.75
C LYS A 53 -2.85 1.43 -17.59
N THR A 54 -2.10 0.34 -17.48
CA THR A 54 -2.65 -0.99 -17.18
C THR A 54 -2.90 -1.10 -15.68
N ALA A 55 -3.93 -1.85 -15.31
CA ALA A 55 -4.30 -2.07 -13.90
C ALA A 55 -3.15 -2.71 -13.10
N GLU A 56 -2.40 -3.65 -13.70
CA GLU A 56 -1.26 -4.33 -13.07
C GLU A 56 -0.15 -3.38 -12.65
N LYS A 57 0.19 -2.45 -13.53
CA LYS A 57 1.27 -1.49 -13.27
C LYS A 57 0.85 -0.50 -12.17
N VAL A 58 -0.38 0.00 -12.21
CA VAL A 58 -0.92 0.85 -11.15
C VAL A 58 -0.97 0.10 -9.82
N TYR A 59 -1.38 -1.17 -9.82
CA TYR A 59 -1.38 -2.03 -8.64
C TYR A 59 0.03 -2.15 -8.05
N LYS A 60 1.04 -2.44 -8.87
CA LYS A 60 2.43 -2.55 -8.40
C LYS A 60 2.94 -1.28 -7.71
N LEU A 61 2.62 -0.10 -8.26
CA LEU A 61 3.00 1.18 -7.64
C LEU A 61 2.31 1.40 -6.29
N LEU A 62 1.04 1.01 -6.18
CA LEU A 62 0.28 1.11 -4.94
C LEU A 62 0.82 0.13 -3.89
N ASP A 63 1.11 -1.11 -4.29
CA ASP A 63 1.64 -2.15 -3.42
C ASP A 63 3.01 -1.76 -2.82
N GLU A 64 3.94 -1.32 -3.67
CA GLU A 64 5.24 -0.79 -3.23
C GLU A 64 5.10 0.41 -2.27
N PHE A 65 4.07 1.23 -2.46
CA PHE A 65 3.82 2.38 -1.60
C PHE A 65 3.23 1.97 -0.24
N VAL A 66 2.29 1.03 -0.23
CA VAL A 66 1.73 0.45 1.00
C VAL A 66 2.84 -0.22 1.81
N GLU A 67 3.69 -1.01 1.17
CA GLU A 67 4.82 -1.67 1.84
C GLU A 67 5.76 -0.64 2.49
N TYR A 68 6.07 0.46 1.80
CA TYR A 68 6.86 1.56 2.36
C TYR A 68 6.20 2.17 3.61
N VAL A 69 4.90 2.46 3.57
CA VAL A 69 4.18 3.05 4.71
C VAL A 69 4.17 2.07 5.89
N VAL A 70 3.89 0.78 5.65
CA VAL A 70 3.94 -0.26 6.69
C VAL A 70 5.34 -0.35 7.30
N LYS A 71 6.39 -0.45 6.48
CA LYS A 71 7.77 -0.52 6.95
C LYS A 71 8.18 0.72 7.74
N THR A 72 7.72 1.90 7.34
CA THR A 72 8.01 3.13 8.10
C THR A 72 7.26 3.21 9.42
N MET A 73 6.05 2.65 9.53
CA MET A 73 5.37 2.47 10.82
C MET A 73 6.14 1.49 11.71
N TRP A 74 6.64 0.39 11.14
CA TRP A 74 7.47 -0.59 11.85
C TRP A 74 8.77 -0.01 12.39
N LEU A 75 9.49 0.79 11.60
CA LEU A 75 10.75 1.41 12.06
C LEU A 75 10.54 2.47 13.16
N VAL A 76 9.34 3.01 13.29
CA VAL A 76 8.98 3.94 14.39
C VAL A 76 8.62 3.17 15.65
N ASP A 77 8.20 1.90 15.52
CA ASP A 77 8.05 0.96 16.63
C ASP A 77 9.43 0.45 17.06
N ASN A 78 10.02 1.10 18.07
CA ASN A 78 11.18 0.57 18.78
C ASN A 78 10.82 -0.63 19.68
N GLU A 79 9.58 -1.15 19.60
CA GLU A 79 9.10 -2.35 20.28
C GLU A 79 9.07 -3.53 19.31
N LYS A 80 9.87 -4.55 19.61
CA LYS A 80 9.89 -5.81 18.86
C LYS A 80 8.59 -6.59 19.13
N LYS A 81 7.55 -6.35 18.32
CA LYS A 81 6.21 -7.00 18.29
C LYS A 81 5.22 -6.43 19.32
N PRO A 82 4.09 -5.84 18.89
CA PRO A 82 3.01 -6.61 18.24
C PRO A 82 2.26 -5.83 17.12
N ALA A 83 2.64 -6.05 15.86
CA ALA A 83 1.81 -5.68 14.70
C ALA A 83 1.57 -6.86 13.74
N MET A 84 2.28 -7.98 13.95
CA MET A 84 2.15 -9.16 13.11
C MET A 84 0.74 -9.75 13.13
N SER A 85 0.06 -9.78 14.28
CA SER A 85 -1.31 -10.31 14.35
C SER A 85 -2.27 -9.55 13.44
N TYR A 86 -2.19 -8.21 13.41
CA TYR A 86 -3.02 -7.38 12.54
C TYR A 86 -2.69 -7.55 11.06
N ILE A 87 -1.40 -7.72 10.73
CA ILE A 87 -0.96 -7.93 9.35
C ILE A 87 -1.37 -9.32 8.86
N TYR A 88 -1.16 -10.37 9.65
CA TYR A 88 -1.63 -11.72 9.33
C TYR A 88 -3.15 -11.78 9.22
N GLU A 89 -3.89 -11.09 10.09
CA GLU A 89 -5.36 -11.02 10.01
C GLU A 89 -5.82 -10.25 8.76
N ALA A 90 -5.14 -9.17 8.38
CA ALA A 90 -5.43 -8.45 7.14
C ALA A 90 -5.09 -9.31 5.91
N MET A 91 -4.00 -10.06 5.96
CA MET A 91 -3.56 -10.97 4.90
C MET A 91 -4.53 -12.15 4.74
N ASP A 92 -5.00 -12.74 5.83
CA ASP A 92 -6.02 -13.80 5.81
C ASP A 92 -7.33 -13.28 5.19
N ARG A 93 -7.77 -12.08 5.58
CA ARG A 93 -8.95 -11.45 4.95
C ARG A 93 -8.76 -11.18 3.46
N ALA A 94 -7.55 -10.78 3.06
CA ALA A 94 -7.23 -10.59 1.65
C ALA A 94 -7.26 -11.94 0.88
N LYS A 95 -6.71 -13.00 1.46
CA LYS A 95 -6.78 -14.36 0.90
C LYS A 95 -8.23 -14.84 0.77
N GLU A 96 -9.06 -14.67 1.80
CA GLU A 96 -10.49 -15.03 1.74
C GLU A 96 -11.25 -14.26 0.66
N ALA A 97 -10.97 -12.96 0.51
CA ALA A 97 -11.59 -12.15 -0.53
C ALA A 97 -11.19 -12.60 -1.94
N ILE A 98 -9.93 -13.00 -2.12
CA ILE A 98 -9.42 -13.57 -3.38
C ILE A 98 -10.07 -14.93 -3.66
N GLN A 99 -10.14 -15.83 -2.67
CA GLN A 99 -10.82 -17.12 -2.84
C GLN A 99 -12.29 -16.92 -3.24
N LYS A 100 -12.99 -16.01 -2.55
CA LYS A 100 -14.39 -15.73 -2.81
C LYS A 100 -14.63 -15.18 -4.22
N SER A 101 -13.74 -14.32 -4.72
CA SER A 101 -13.86 -13.77 -6.08
C SER A 101 -13.64 -14.81 -7.18
N PHE A 102 -12.91 -15.89 -6.88
CA PHE A 102 -12.69 -17.01 -7.80
C PHE A 102 -13.64 -18.21 -7.59
N ASN A 103 -14.68 -18.07 -6.76
CA ASN A 103 -15.57 -19.15 -6.32
C ASN A 103 -14.80 -20.33 -5.69
N TYR A 104 -13.76 -20.05 -4.91
CA TYR A 104 -12.96 -21.05 -4.19
C TYR A 104 -12.28 -22.08 -5.10
N ARG A 105 -12.05 -21.73 -6.37
CA ARG A 105 -11.33 -22.55 -7.33
C ARG A 105 -9.83 -22.44 -7.12
N GLU A 106 -9.26 -23.44 -6.45
CA GLU A 106 -7.84 -23.49 -6.08
C GLU A 106 -6.89 -23.26 -7.26
N GLU A 107 -7.20 -23.83 -8.41
CA GLU A 107 -6.37 -23.73 -9.61
C GLU A 107 -6.18 -22.29 -10.12
N LYS A 108 -6.97 -21.34 -9.61
CA LYS A 108 -6.93 -19.93 -10.02
C LYS A 108 -6.26 -18.99 -9.03
N HIS A 109 -6.03 -19.41 -7.79
CA HIS A 109 -5.44 -18.57 -6.74
C HIS A 109 -4.26 -19.21 -6.02
N ARG A 110 -3.93 -20.47 -6.32
CA ARG A 110 -2.81 -21.20 -5.72
C ARG A 110 -1.47 -20.49 -5.94
N ASP A 111 -1.15 -20.15 -7.19
CA ASP A 111 0.10 -19.46 -7.53
C ASP A 111 0.23 -18.09 -6.82
N ILE A 112 -0.90 -17.43 -6.58
CA ILE A 112 -0.97 -16.15 -5.85
C ILE A 112 -0.65 -16.38 -4.36
N PHE A 113 -1.12 -17.49 -3.79
CA PHE A 113 -0.94 -17.83 -2.39
C PHE A 113 0.47 -18.31 -2.10
N ASP A 114 1.07 -19.09 -3.01
CA ASP A 114 2.46 -19.54 -2.91
C ASP A 114 3.43 -18.33 -2.87
N ILE A 115 3.16 -17.28 -3.64
CA ILE A 115 3.94 -16.02 -3.60
C ILE A 115 3.76 -15.27 -2.26
N ILE A 116 2.57 -15.33 -1.67
CA ILE A 116 2.27 -14.68 -0.39
C ILE A 116 2.92 -15.44 0.78
N ASP A 117 2.96 -16.78 0.71
CA ASP A 117 3.45 -17.65 1.79
C ASP A 117 4.96 -17.93 1.75
N GLU A 118 5.66 -17.60 0.67
CA GLU A 118 7.12 -17.67 0.58
C GLU A 118 7.88 -16.53 1.31
N ARG A 119 7.19 -15.56 1.95
CA ARG A 119 7.79 -14.35 2.56
C ARG A 119 7.69 -14.24 4.07
#